data_AF-A0A1H3U7S5-F1
#
_entry.id   AF-A0A1H3U7S5-F1
#
_cell.length_a   1.000
_cell.length_b   1.000
_cell.length_c   1.000
_cell.angle_alpha   90.00
_cell.angle_beta   90.00
_cell.angle_gamma   90.00
#
_symmetry.space_group_name_H-M   'P 1'
#
loop_
_entity.id
_entity.type
_entity.pdbx_description
1 polymer ?
#
loop_
_entity_poly.entity_id
_entity_poly.type
_entity_poly.pdbx_seq_one_letter_code
_entity_poly.pdbx_strand_id
1 'polypeptide(L)'
;MQWNQQAQEAAEQAQQTIQQALQSVREVTEQMNQQAIQRAQQQVQQATQQVQQAQNSAQPSQQHQYRQVQHLLQQALQQLLQAQQLQRRQQ
;
A
#
# COMPACT_ATOMS: atom_id res chain seq x y z
N MET A 1 21.41 -1.75 21.31
CA MET A 1 21.34 -1.64 19.83
C MET A 1 20.28 -2.54 19.17
N GLN A 2 19.42 -3.24 19.93
CA GLN A 2 18.53 -4.28 19.36
C GLN A 2 17.25 -3.73 18.72
N TRP A 3 16.76 -2.57 19.21
CA TRP A 3 15.55 -1.92 18.69
C TRP A 3 15.68 -1.40 17.25
N ASN A 4 16.91 -1.16 16.79
CA ASN A 4 17.15 -0.52 15.50
C ASN A 4 17.00 -1.48 14.31
N GLN A 5 17.27 -2.78 14.50
CA GLN A 5 17.16 -3.76 13.42
C GLN A 5 15.70 -4.11 13.11
N GLN A 6 14.88 -4.32 14.13
CA GLN A 6 13.48 -4.71 13.93
C GLN A 6 12.67 -3.62 13.23
N ALA A 7 12.95 -2.35 13.53
CA ALA A 7 12.33 -1.21 12.85
C ALA A 7 12.77 -1.09 11.39
N GLN A 8 14.02 -1.45 11.09
CA GLN A 8 14.59 -1.39 9.76
C GLN A 8 14.08 -2.51 8.85
N GLU A 9 13.98 -3.74 9.38
CA GLU A 9 13.33 -4.86 8.68
C GLU A 9 11.85 -4.57 8.38
N ALA A 10 11.12 -4.03 9.35
CA ALA A 10 9.72 -3.64 9.14
C ALA A 10 9.59 -2.55 8.06
N ALA A 11 10.58 -1.66 7.94
CA ALA A 11 10.63 -0.64 6.91
C ALA A 11 10.79 -1.23 5.52
N GLU A 12 11.79 -2.08 5.35
CA GLU A 12 12.08 -2.72 4.06
C GLU A 12 10.90 -3.59 3.61
N GLN A 13 10.32 -4.35 4.54
CA GLN A 13 9.17 -5.20 4.25
C GLN A 13 7.93 -4.39 3.88
N ALA A 14 7.66 -3.28 4.58
CA ALA A 14 6.61 -2.36 4.21
C ALA A 14 6.86 -1.78 2.81
N GLN A 15 8.08 -1.31 2.53
CA GLN A 15 8.46 -0.69 1.26
C GLN A 15 8.24 -1.64 0.07
N GLN A 16 8.60 -2.92 0.21
CA GLN A 16 8.34 -3.95 -0.79
C GLN A 16 6.84 -4.17 -1.03
N THR A 17 6.07 -4.33 0.06
CA THR A 17 4.62 -4.54 -0.02
C THR A 17 3.91 -3.37 -0.69
N ILE A 18 4.35 -2.14 -0.39
CA ILE A 18 3.85 -0.91 -1.01
C ILE A 18 4.14 -0.90 -2.51
N GLN A 19 5.37 -1.26 -2.90
CA GLN A 19 5.77 -1.22 -4.30
C GLN A 19 4.95 -2.23 -5.13
N GLN A 20 4.72 -3.43 -4.60
CA GLN A 20 3.83 -4.42 -5.20
C GLN A 20 2.38 -3.95 -5.26
N ALA A 21 1.88 -3.31 -4.20
CA ALA A 21 0.52 -2.81 -4.15
C ALA A 21 0.30 -1.70 -5.20
N LEU A 22 1.23 -0.75 -5.32
CA LEU A 22 1.18 0.33 -6.32
C LEU A 22 1.26 -0.20 -7.75
N GLN A 23 2.10 -1.22 -8.00
CA GLN A 23 2.19 -1.84 -9.30
C GLN A 23 0.89 -2.58 -9.66
N SER A 24 0.35 -3.38 -8.73
CA SER A 24 -0.94 -4.05 -8.93
C SER A 24 -2.04 -3.03 -9.24
N VAL A 25 -2.12 -1.93 -8.49
CA VAL A 25 -3.10 -0.85 -8.72
C VAL A 25 -3.01 -0.31 -10.15
N ARG A 26 -1.82 -0.04 -10.68
CA ARG A 26 -1.68 0.42 -12.07
C ARG A 26 -2.23 -0.60 -13.05
N GLU A 27 -1.81 -1.86 -12.93
CA GLU A 27 -2.24 -2.93 -13.84
C GLU A 27 -3.76 -3.14 -13.82
N VAL A 28 -4.40 -3.06 -12.65
CA VAL A 28 -5.86 -3.24 -12.57
C VAL A 28 -6.68 -2.05 -13.00
N THR A 29 -6.15 -0.84 -12.87
CA THR A 29 -6.84 0.35 -13.35
C THR A 29 -6.94 0.33 -14.88
N GLU A 30 -5.95 -0.25 -15.57
CA GLU A 30 -5.95 -0.40 -17.02
C GLU A 30 -6.78 -1.59 -17.52
N GLN A 31 -6.76 -2.73 -16.81
CA GLN A 31 -7.45 -3.95 -17.28
C GLN A 31 -8.88 -4.11 -16.75
N MET A 32 -9.31 -3.29 -15.78
CA MET A 32 -10.62 -3.40 -15.10
C MET A 32 -10.98 -4.83 -14.64
N ASN A 33 -9.98 -5.64 -14.30
CA ASN A 33 -10.16 -7.04 -13.91
C ASN A 33 -10.60 -7.15 -12.45
N GLN A 34 -11.77 -7.76 -12.18
CA GLN A 34 -12.32 -7.90 -10.83
C GLN A 34 -11.40 -8.58 -9.83
N GLN A 35 -10.85 -9.75 -10.21
CA GLN A 35 -10.03 -10.53 -9.29
C GLN A 35 -8.77 -9.75 -8.93
N ALA A 36 -8.23 -9.03 -9.89
CA ALA A 36 -7.03 -8.25 -9.68
C ALA A 36 -7.35 -6.95 -8.89
N ILE A 37 -8.50 -6.29 -9.10
CA ILE A 37 -8.95 -5.16 -8.26
C ILE A 37 -9.08 -5.59 -6.80
N GLN A 38 -9.69 -6.75 -6.53
CA GLN A 38 -9.80 -7.30 -5.17
C GLN A 38 -8.42 -7.62 -4.59
N ARG A 39 -7.52 -8.22 -5.37
CA ARG A 39 -6.14 -8.52 -4.93
C ARG A 39 -5.38 -7.25 -4.57
N ALA A 40 -5.44 -6.25 -5.43
CA ALA A 40 -4.79 -4.96 -5.23
C ALA A 40 -5.37 -4.23 -4.00
N GLN A 41 -6.69 -4.31 -3.78
CA GLN A 41 -7.34 -3.76 -2.59
C GLN A 41 -6.83 -4.42 -1.31
N GLN A 42 -6.67 -5.74 -1.32
CA GLN A 42 -6.11 -6.49 -0.19
C GLN A 42 -4.64 -6.13 0.06
N GLN A 43 -3.81 -6.04 -0.99
CA GLN A 43 -2.41 -5.64 -0.88
C GLN A 43 -2.24 -4.21 -0.36
N VAL A 44 -3.04 -3.26 -0.85
CA VAL A 44 -3.00 -1.87 -0.37
C VAL A 44 -3.43 -1.79 1.10
N GLN A 45 -4.46 -2.54 1.51
CA GLN A 45 -4.84 -2.60 2.92
C GLN A 45 -3.73 -3.18 3.80
N GLN A 46 -3.10 -4.27 3.36
CA GLN A 46 -2.03 -4.92 4.10
C GLN A 46 -0.79 -4.01 4.21
N ALA A 47 -0.40 -3.35 3.11
CA ALA A 47 0.64 -2.34 3.08
C ALA A 47 0.34 -1.18 4.04
N THR A 48 -0.92 -0.74 4.11
CA THR A 48 -1.35 0.34 5.02
C THR A 48 -1.18 -0.06 6.49
N GLN A 49 -1.55 -1.28 6.86
CA GLN A 49 -1.34 -1.78 8.22
C GLN A 49 0.13 -1.92 8.55
N GLN A 50 0.95 -2.45 7.62
CA GLN A 50 2.39 -2.55 7.82
C GLN A 50 3.04 -1.18 8.01
N VAL A 51 2.66 -0.18 7.21
CA VAL A 51 3.16 1.20 7.36
C VAL A 51 2.76 1.79 8.70
N GLN A 52 1.53 1.57 9.18
CA GLN A 52 1.11 2.05 10.50
C GLN A 52 1.91 1.40 11.62
N GLN A 53 2.14 0.08 11.55
CA GLN A 53 2.95 -0.61 12.54
C GLN A 53 4.41 -0.13 12.49
N ALA A 54 4.95 0.00 11.29
CA ALA A 54 6.31 0.45 11.08
C ALA A 54 6.50 1.91 11.52
N GLN A 55 5.51 2.82 11.33
CA GLN A 55 5.57 4.20 11.83
C GLN A 55 5.76 4.28 13.35
N ASN A 56 5.13 3.39 14.11
CA ASN A 56 5.25 3.37 15.57
C ASN A 56 6.65 2.94 16.04
N SER A 57 7.36 2.19 15.21
CA SER A 57 8.70 1.67 15.49
C SER A 57 9.81 2.46 14.77
N ALA A 58 9.44 3.33 13.84
CA ALA A 58 10.34 4.03 12.94
C ALA A 58 11.14 5.15 13.61
N GLN A 59 12.40 5.28 13.21
CA GLN A 59 13.18 6.48 13.51
C GLN A 59 12.57 7.72 12.83
N PRO A 60 12.76 8.92 13.39
CA PRO A 60 12.20 10.17 12.84
C PRO A 60 12.59 10.44 11.38
N SER A 61 13.78 10.03 10.95
CA SER A 61 14.22 10.10 9.55
C SER A 61 13.38 9.22 8.61
N GLN A 62 12.88 8.09 9.10
CA GLN A 62 12.03 7.18 8.33
C GLN A 62 10.55 7.59 8.39
N GLN A 63 10.10 8.28 9.45
CA GLN A 63 8.73 8.79 9.54
C GLN A 63 8.33 9.67 8.36
N HIS A 64 9.26 10.45 7.81
CA HIS A 64 8.99 11.26 6.62
C HIS A 64 8.66 10.41 5.41
N GLN A 65 9.42 9.33 5.21
CA GLN A 65 9.19 8.38 4.12
C GLN A 65 7.87 7.63 4.32
N TYR A 66 7.58 7.16 5.54
CA TYR A 66 6.30 6.49 5.82
C TYR A 66 5.08 7.40 5.64
N ARG A 67 5.17 8.69 6.00
CA ARG A 67 4.06 9.63 5.74
C ARG A 67 3.80 9.81 4.26
N GLN A 68 4.86 9.97 3.46
CA GLN A 68 4.72 10.09 2.01
C GLN A 68 4.08 8.82 1.42
N VAL A 69 4.52 7.65 1.89
CA VAL A 69 4.00 6.38 1.41
C VAL A 69 2.57 6.12 1.88
N GLN A 70 2.22 6.49 3.11
CA GLN A 70 0.85 6.44 3.59
C GLN A 70 -0.09 7.28 2.70
N HIS A 71 0.38 8.43 2.22
CA HIS A 71 -0.38 9.26 1.30
C HIS A 71 -0.56 8.58 -0.07
N LEU A 72 0.49 7.97 -0.61
CA LEU A 72 0.43 7.20 -1.86
C LEU A 72 -0.52 5.99 -1.75
N LEU A 73 -0.46 5.26 -0.63
CA LEU A 73 -1.38 4.15 -0.37
C LEU A 73 -2.82 4.61 -0.30
N GLN A 74 -3.10 5.73 0.37
CA GLN A 74 -4.45 6.29 0.46
C GLN A 74 -4.98 6.71 -0.93
N GLN A 75 -4.12 7.30 -1.75
CA GLN A 75 -4.46 7.65 -3.14
C GLN A 75 -4.73 6.39 -3.99
N ALA A 76 -3.89 5.36 -3.87
CA ALA A 76 -4.07 4.09 -4.57
C ALA A 76 -5.37 3.38 -4.16
N LEU A 77 -5.74 3.44 -2.88
CA LEU A 77 -6.98 2.89 -2.35
C LEU A 77 -8.21 3.62 -2.94
N GLN A 78 -8.12 4.94 -3.10
CA GLN A 78 -9.16 5.74 -3.73
C GLN A 78 -9.31 5.42 -5.22
N GLN A 79 -8.19 5.24 -5.95
CA GLN A 79 -8.21 4.79 -7.35
C GLN A 79 -8.83 3.39 -7.49
N LEU A 80 -8.48 2.45 -6.60
CA LEU A 80 -9.07 1.12 -6.59
C LEU A 80 -10.58 1.13 -6.32
N LEU A 81 -11.03 1.95 -5.36
CA LEU A 81 -12.47 2.13 -5.07
C LEU A 81 -13.21 2.67 -6.29
N GLN A 82 -12.62 3.62 -7.02
CA GLN A 82 -13.19 4.16 -8.23
C GLN A 82 -13.22 3.12 -9.36
N ALA A 83 -12.12 2.39 -9.57
CA ALA A 83 -12.06 1.30 -10.54
C ALA A 83 -13.11 0.22 -10.23
N GLN A 84 -13.30 -0.14 -8.96
CA GLN A 84 -14.33 -1.09 -8.52
C GLN A 84 -15.74 -0.58 -8.78
N GLN A 85 -16.02 0.72 -8.57
CA GLN A 85 -17.32 1.32 -8.91
C GLN A 85 -17.58 1.34 -10.41
N LEU A 86 -16.59 1.75 -11.22
CA LEU A 86 -16.70 1.76 -12.68
C LEU A 86 -16.93 0.35 -13.22
N GLN A 87 -16.21 -0.62 -12.67
CA GLN A 87 -16.32 -2.03 -13.04
C GLN A 87 -17.70 -2.61 -12.68
N ARG A 88 -18.28 -2.27 -11.51
CA ARG A 88 -19.67 -2.63 -11.17
C ARG A 88 -20.72 -1.96 -12.06
N ARG A 89 -20.39 -0.84 -12.70
CA ARG A 89 -21.30 -0.11 -13.60
C ARG A 89 -21.29 -0.69 -15.02
N GLN A 90 -20.27 -1.46 -15.37
CA GLN A 90 -20.13 -2.11 -16.68
C GLN A 90 -20.61 -3.57 -16.71
N GLN A 91 -21.00 -4.13 -15.55
CA GLN A 91 -21.74 -5.40 -15.46
C GLN A 91 -23.24 -5.12 -15.32
#